data_AF-A0A945XVW2-F1
#
_entry.id   AF-A0A945XVW2-F1
#
_cell.length_a   1.000
_cell.length_b   1.000
_cell.length_c   1.000
_cell.angle_alpha   90.00
_cell.angle_beta   90.00
_cell.angle_gamma   90.00
#
_symmetry.space_group_name_H-M   'P 1'
#
loop_
_entity.id
_entity.type
_entity.pdbx_description
1 polymer ?
#
loop_
_entity_poly.entity_id
_entity_poly.type
_entity_poly.pdbx_seq_one_letter_code
_entity_poly.pdbx_strand_id
1 'polypeptide(L)'
;LAADQGYAIAQSNLGVMYELGEGVPKDDKAAVEWYRLSAEQGNASGQYNLGLMYEYGRGVPKDEKTALKWYRLSVERGYAEAQFRLGLAYETGHGVPKNHQTALKWYRLAADQGIAFAQVNLGVWYDHGYGVPKNHQTAVKWYRLAADQGNAYAQVNLGVLYESGRGVSQDYRTAVKWYRLAANQGVSKGQFNLGWMFEKGRGVPQDDKTALKWYRLAAEQGYAEAQTKLDRLQNKVAEQKSATTVTLENTSSRIDVELARRTQEALQVLGLYSGKLDGIIGVKTKSAIQQWQERNGFASTGEIDQAQLAKLEQEGIARLARKKPEPRVADKKYRHAVAVIIGNKNYRRNTPEVSFAHNDADAFKRHLLNQVGYREGNIIDLRDATQAELIAVFGSEKTHEGKLWSYVRSRKSDVTVFYSGHGVPGLKDRRGYLLPVDADPNLIELNGYPVDLLFENLSKIETKSMAVFLDTCFSGDSPKGMIVRATSGLTVTPRMPKNMGRMVVFTAARGDQFASWDEDAKLGLFTKHLLDALRGAADGSDYGNGDGNVTVGEVHRYLDDEMSYQARRRFNRRQNVSVRGDAATVLTDIRE
;
A
#
# COMPACT_ATOMS: atom_id res chain seq x y z
N LEU A 1 4.56 9.79 -38.05
CA LEU A 1 4.47 8.74 -39.10
C LEU A 1 3.05 8.20 -39.26
N ALA A 2 2.46 7.46 -38.30
CA ALA A 2 1.10 6.91 -38.49
C ALA A 2 -0.02 7.97 -38.47
N ALA A 3 0.02 8.97 -37.59
CA ALA A 3 -0.97 10.05 -37.58
C ALA A 3 -0.91 10.90 -38.87
N ASP A 4 0.30 11.20 -39.35
CA ASP A 4 0.56 11.93 -40.60
C ASP A 4 0.12 11.15 -41.85
N GLN A 5 0.07 9.81 -41.76
CA GLN A 5 -0.42 8.92 -42.82
C GLN A 5 -1.96 8.77 -42.80
N GLY A 6 -2.67 9.50 -41.96
CA GLY A 6 -4.13 9.52 -41.96
C GLY A 6 -4.80 8.49 -41.05
N TYR A 7 -4.05 7.66 -40.30
CA TYR A 7 -4.66 6.62 -39.47
C TYR A 7 -5.47 7.23 -38.31
N ALA A 8 -6.80 7.14 -38.38
CA ALA A 8 -7.70 7.83 -37.46
C ALA A 8 -7.47 7.50 -35.96
N ILE A 9 -7.14 6.26 -35.61
CA ILE A 9 -6.80 5.88 -34.21
C ILE A 9 -5.50 6.57 -33.77
N ALA A 10 -4.48 6.59 -34.64
CA ALA A 10 -3.20 7.23 -34.33
C ALA A 10 -3.34 8.76 -34.19
N GLN A 11 -4.21 9.37 -34.99
CA GLN A 11 -4.56 10.79 -34.86
C GLN A 11 -5.27 11.08 -33.54
N SER A 12 -6.22 10.23 -33.12
CA SER A 12 -6.86 10.39 -31.81
C SER A 12 -5.84 10.28 -30.68
N ASN A 13 -4.98 9.27 -30.72
CA ASN A 13 -3.93 9.09 -29.71
C ASN A 13 -2.94 10.26 -29.67
N LEU A 14 -2.56 10.81 -30.83
CA LEU A 14 -1.71 11.98 -30.90
C LEU A 14 -2.41 13.22 -30.31
N GLY A 15 -3.73 13.35 -30.52
CA GLY A 15 -4.54 14.35 -29.83
C GLY A 15 -4.46 14.22 -28.31
N VAL A 16 -4.55 13.00 -27.77
CA VAL A 16 -4.38 12.73 -26.32
C VAL A 16 -2.99 13.13 -25.84
N MET A 17 -1.95 12.82 -26.60
CA MET A 17 -0.57 13.21 -26.27
C MET A 17 -0.42 14.73 -26.15
N TYR A 18 -0.99 15.50 -27.08
CA TYR A 18 -1.01 16.96 -27.00
C TYR A 18 -1.88 17.48 -25.86
N GLU A 19 -3.00 16.84 -25.56
CA GLU A 19 -3.89 17.24 -24.46
C GLU A 19 -3.24 17.07 -23.08
N LEU A 20 -2.47 15.98 -22.91
CA LEU A 20 -1.84 15.61 -21.64
C LEU A 20 -0.38 16.12 -21.52
N GLY A 21 0.25 16.49 -22.63
CA GLY A 21 1.67 16.84 -22.67
C GLY A 21 2.59 15.62 -22.60
N GLU A 22 2.14 14.47 -23.10
CA GLU A 22 2.89 13.21 -23.06
C GLU A 22 3.77 13.07 -24.29
N GLY A 23 5.09 13.26 -24.14
CA GLY A 23 6.04 13.18 -25.25
C GLY A 23 6.03 14.37 -26.21
N VAL A 24 5.09 15.31 -26.03
CA VAL A 24 5.00 16.62 -26.70
C VAL A 24 4.60 17.68 -25.67
N PRO A 25 4.93 18.97 -25.86
CA PRO A 25 4.39 20.03 -25.02
C PRO A 25 2.85 20.02 -25.06
N LYS A 26 2.23 20.23 -23.90
CA LYS A 26 0.77 20.32 -23.81
C LYS A 26 0.25 21.46 -24.69
N ASP A 27 -0.67 21.14 -25.59
CA ASP A 27 -1.30 22.08 -26.51
C ASP A 27 -2.73 21.63 -26.85
N ASP A 28 -3.71 22.24 -26.20
CA ASP A 28 -5.12 21.92 -26.41
C ASP A 28 -5.60 22.27 -27.82
N LYS A 29 -4.98 23.25 -28.51
CA LYS A 29 -5.35 23.59 -29.91
C LYS A 29 -4.85 22.52 -30.86
N ALA A 30 -3.60 22.08 -30.70
CA ALA A 30 -3.06 20.98 -31.48
C ALA A 30 -3.87 19.69 -31.23
N ALA A 31 -4.25 19.42 -29.99
CA ALA A 31 -5.11 18.29 -29.64
C ALA A 31 -6.45 18.33 -30.40
N VAL A 32 -7.11 19.49 -30.45
CA VAL A 32 -8.35 19.69 -31.23
C VAL A 32 -8.16 19.36 -32.70
N GLU A 33 -7.09 19.83 -33.34
CA GLU A 33 -6.86 19.58 -34.77
C GLU A 33 -6.70 18.08 -35.05
N TRP A 34 -5.94 17.37 -34.20
CA TRP A 34 -5.77 15.92 -34.32
C TRP A 34 -7.05 15.13 -34.03
N TYR A 35 -7.81 15.54 -33.01
CA TYR A 35 -9.13 14.96 -32.73
C TYR A 35 -10.11 15.20 -33.87
N ARG A 36 -10.07 16.37 -34.51
CA ARG A 36 -10.91 16.70 -35.69
C ARG A 36 -10.60 15.78 -36.86
N LEU A 37 -9.32 15.62 -37.22
CA LEU A 37 -8.91 14.70 -38.28
C LEU A 37 -9.36 13.26 -38.01
N SER A 38 -9.27 12.81 -36.75
CA SER A 38 -9.76 11.50 -36.34
C SER A 38 -11.28 11.38 -36.40
N ALA A 39 -11.98 12.41 -35.91
CA ALA A 39 -13.43 12.44 -35.78
C ALA A 39 -14.16 12.49 -37.13
N GLU A 40 -13.61 13.23 -38.09
CA GLU A 40 -14.12 13.36 -39.45
C GLU A 40 -14.04 12.03 -40.22
N GLN A 41 -13.10 11.16 -39.86
CA GLN A 41 -13.00 9.80 -40.38
C GLN A 41 -13.94 8.79 -39.70
N GLY A 42 -14.78 9.24 -38.76
CA GLY A 42 -15.73 8.37 -38.07
C GLY A 42 -15.13 7.60 -36.89
N ASN A 43 -13.95 7.97 -36.39
CA ASN A 43 -13.37 7.33 -35.21
C ASN A 43 -14.14 7.74 -33.94
N ALA A 44 -14.71 6.76 -33.24
CA ALA A 44 -15.58 7.03 -32.09
C ALA A 44 -14.85 7.74 -30.92
N SER A 45 -13.57 7.41 -30.69
CA SER A 45 -12.75 8.03 -29.64
C SER A 45 -12.38 9.47 -30.01
N GLY A 46 -11.98 9.72 -31.26
CA GLY A 46 -11.74 11.07 -31.78
C GLY A 46 -13.00 11.95 -31.71
N GLN A 47 -14.16 11.41 -32.09
CA GLN A 47 -15.45 12.10 -31.96
C GLN A 47 -15.78 12.41 -30.50
N TYR A 48 -15.61 11.45 -29.59
CA TYR A 48 -15.83 11.69 -28.16
C TYR A 48 -14.87 12.76 -27.59
N ASN A 49 -13.57 12.65 -27.86
CA ASN A 49 -12.58 13.58 -27.35
C ASN A 49 -12.80 15.00 -27.91
N LEU A 50 -13.12 15.13 -29.20
CA LEU A 50 -13.48 16.42 -29.78
C LEU A 50 -14.74 17.00 -29.12
N GLY A 51 -15.72 16.15 -28.80
CA GLY A 51 -16.89 16.53 -28.01
C GLY A 51 -16.51 17.13 -26.64
N LEU A 52 -15.57 16.51 -25.93
CA LEU A 52 -15.06 17.02 -24.65
C LEU A 52 -14.36 18.38 -24.81
N MET A 53 -13.58 18.56 -25.87
CA MET A 53 -12.91 19.84 -26.14
C MET A 53 -13.92 20.99 -26.30
N TYR A 54 -15.03 20.74 -27.01
CA TYR A 54 -16.13 21.71 -27.12
C TYR A 54 -16.94 21.86 -25.83
N GLU A 55 -17.16 20.80 -25.04
CA GLU A 55 -17.89 20.86 -23.77
C GLU A 55 -17.16 21.74 -22.74
N TYR A 56 -15.83 21.61 -22.65
CA TYR A 56 -15.01 22.34 -21.68
C TYR A 56 -14.38 23.62 -22.25
N GLY A 57 -14.51 23.89 -23.56
CA GLY A 57 -13.89 25.05 -24.20
C GLY A 57 -12.36 24.99 -24.21
N ARG A 58 -11.80 23.79 -24.38
CA ARG A 58 -10.34 23.56 -24.41
C ARG A 58 -9.85 23.57 -25.85
N GLY A 59 -8.94 24.47 -26.19
CA GLY A 59 -8.43 24.62 -27.56
C GLY A 59 -9.44 25.20 -28.57
N VAL A 60 -10.74 25.20 -28.24
CA VAL A 60 -11.86 25.77 -29.01
C VAL A 60 -12.80 26.54 -28.08
N PRO A 61 -13.58 27.51 -28.59
CA PRO A 61 -14.66 28.11 -27.81
C PRO A 61 -15.64 27.04 -27.33
N LYS A 62 -16.11 27.19 -26.08
CA LYS A 62 -17.12 26.29 -25.51
C LYS A 62 -18.40 26.31 -26.38
N ASP A 63 -18.82 25.15 -26.86
CA ASP A 63 -20.04 25.00 -27.67
C ASP A 63 -20.71 23.65 -27.38
N GLU A 64 -21.75 23.70 -26.57
CA GLU A 64 -22.48 22.53 -26.09
C GLU A 64 -23.27 21.83 -27.20
N LYS A 65 -23.77 22.57 -28.20
CA LYS A 65 -24.48 21.98 -29.34
C LYS A 65 -23.52 21.18 -30.20
N THR A 66 -22.32 21.72 -30.44
CA THR A 66 -21.29 21.03 -31.19
C THR A 66 -20.74 19.82 -30.42
N ALA A 67 -20.54 19.93 -29.10
CA ALA A 67 -20.17 18.79 -28.26
C ALA A 67 -21.18 17.62 -28.38
N LEU A 68 -22.47 17.93 -28.26
CA LEU A 68 -23.54 16.93 -28.40
C LEU A 68 -23.60 16.29 -29.78
N LYS A 69 -23.36 17.07 -30.85
CA LYS A 69 -23.29 16.54 -32.21
C LYS A 69 -22.21 15.45 -32.29
N TRP A 70 -21.03 15.73 -31.74
CA TRP A 70 -19.91 14.77 -31.75
C TRP A 70 -20.17 13.55 -30.86
N TYR A 71 -20.76 13.74 -29.67
CA TYR A 71 -21.17 12.61 -28.84
C TYR A 71 -22.19 11.70 -29.52
N ARG A 72 -23.19 12.26 -30.24
CA ARG A 72 -24.15 11.45 -31.00
C ARG A 72 -23.48 10.57 -32.06
N LEU A 73 -22.54 11.15 -32.82
CA LEU A 73 -21.79 10.39 -33.82
C LEU A 73 -20.94 9.27 -33.17
N SER A 74 -20.29 9.56 -32.05
CA SER A 74 -19.51 8.56 -31.30
C SER A 74 -20.39 7.41 -30.78
N VAL A 75 -21.61 7.72 -30.34
CA VAL A 75 -22.58 6.74 -29.85
C VAL A 75 -23.13 5.82 -30.95
N GLU A 76 -23.23 6.28 -32.21
CA GLU A 76 -23.61 5.43 -33.34
C GLU A 76 -22.62 4.26 -33.54
N ARG A 77 -21.39 4.39 -33.02
CA ARG A 77 -20.36 3.34 -33.01
C ARG A 77 -20.23 2.60 -31.68
N GLY A 78 -21.17 2.82 -30.76
CA GLY A 78 -21.25 2.09 -29.49
C GLY A 78 -20.31 2.60 -28.38
N TYR A 79 -19.65 3.74 -28.54
CA TYR A 79 -18.66 4.23 -27.58
C TYR A 79 -19.28 4.56 -26.21
N ALA A 80 -18.87 3.83 -25.18
CA ALA A 80 -19.57 3.79 -23.89
C ALA A 80 -19.49 5.13 -23.12
N GLU A 81 -18.37 5.84 -23.18
CA GLU A 81 -18.21 7.14 -22.53
C GLU A 81 -19.09 8.21 -23.18
N ALA A 82 -19.27 8.15 -24.51
CA ALA A 82 -20.17 9.05 -25.22
C ALA A 82 -21.65 8.75 -24.88
N GLN A 83 -21.99 7.47 -24.67
CA GLN A 83 -23.32 7.09 -24.19
C GLN A 83 -23.58 7.68 -22.79
N PHE A 84 -22.60 7.60 -21.88
CA PHE A 84 -22.71 8.25 -20.56
C PHE A 84 -22.92 9.76 -20.67
N ARG A 85 -22.17 10.46 -21.53
CA ARG A 85 -22.33 11.91 -21.75
C ARG A 85 -23.71 12.27 -22.30
N LEU A 86 -24.25 11.50 -23.24
CA LEU A 86 -25.62 11.71 -23.71
C LEU A 86 -26.65 11.45 -22.61
N GLY A 87 -26.44 10.44 -21.76
CA GLY A 87 -27.27 10.20 -20.58
C GLY A 87 -27.35 11.45 -19.69
N LEU A 88 -26.19 12.04 -19.38
CA LEU A 88 -26.09 13.26 -18.57
C LEU A 88 -26.75 14.47 -19.23
N ALA A 89 -26.61 14.62 -20.55
CA ALA A 89 -27.26 15.69 -21.29
C ALA A 89 -28.79 15.62 -21.21
N TYR A 90 -29.37 14.43 -21.37
CA TYR A 90 -30.82 14.22 -21.24
C TYR A 90 -31.32 14.30 -19.79
N GLU A 91 -30.50 13.98 -18.79
CA GLU A 91 -30.84 14.18 -17.37
C GLU A 91 -30.89 15.66 -17.01
N THR A 92 -29.84 16.40 -17.37
CA THR A 92 -29.65 17.81 -16.97
C THR A 92 -30.35 18.80 -17.90
N GLY A 93 -30.75 18.37 -19.10
CA GLY A 93 -31.34 19.24 -20.11
C GLY A 93 -30.29 20.11 -20.82
N HIS A 94 -29.03 19.69 -20.77
CA HIS A 94 -27.93 20.46 -21.31
C HIS A 94 -27.85 20.25 -22.82
N GLY A 95 -28.19 21.27 -23.60
CA GLY A 95 -28.21 21.24 -25.08
C GLY A 95 -29.26 20.33 -25.73
N VAL A 96 -30.04 19.58 -24.93
CA VAL A 96 -31.21 18.78 -25.35
C VAL A 96 -32.35 18.95 -24.33
N PRO A 97 -33.63 18.81 -24.72
CA PRO A 97 -34.72 18.78 -23.75
C PRO A 97 -34.54 17.64 -22.73
N LYS A 98 -34.80 17.93 -21.45
CA LYS A 98 -34.76 16.92 -20.39
C LYS A 98 -35.66 15.73 -20.73
N ASN A 99 -35.13 14.52 -20.64
CA ASN A 99 -35.89 13.30 -20.87
C ASN A 99 -35.30 12.15 -20.05
N HIS A 100 -35.94 11.83 -18.92
CA HIS A 100 -35.43 10.81 -18.01
C HIS A 100 -35.41 9.39 -18.64
N GLN A 101 -36.38 9.04 -19.48
CA GLN A 101 -36.40 7.72 -20.13
C GLN A 101 -35.23 7.56 -21.10
N THR A 102 -34.91 8.62 -21.84
CA THR A 102 -33.79 8.63 -22.78
C THR A 102 -32.45 8.63 -22.04
N ALA A 103 -32.33 9.41 -20.96
CA ALA A 103 -31.17 9.38 -20.09
C ALA A 103 -30.91 7.98 -19.52
N LEU A 104 -31.96 7.34 -18.99
CA LEU A 104 -31.88 5.98 -18.45
C LEU A 104 -31.42 4.96 -19.51
N LYS A 105 -31.94 5.05 -20.74
CA LYS A 105 -31.53 4.17 -21.84
C LYS A 105 -30.03 4.30 -22.10
N TRP A 106 -29.51 5.51 -22.17
CA TRP A 106 -28.09 5.76 -22.40
C TRP A 106 -27.21 5.35 -21.22
N TYR A 107 -27.64 5.63 -19.99
CA TYR A 107 -26.93 5.16 -18.80
C TYR A 107 -26.88 3.64 -18.71
N ARG A 108 -27.97 2.92 -19.06
CA ARG A 108 -27.97 1.45 -19.12
C ARG A 108 -26.96 0.94 -20.12
N LEU A 109 -26.96 1.44 -21.35
CA LEU A 109 -26.00 1.02 -22.37
C LEU A 109 -24.54 1.26 -21.94
N ALA A 110 -24.24 2.42 -21.35
CA ALA A 110 -22.90 2.72 -20.85
C ALA A 110 -22.51 1.83 -19.64
N ALA A 111 -23.45 1.58 -18.74
CA ALA A 111 -23.23 0.78 -17.54
C ALA A 111 -23.04 -0.72 -17.84
N ASP A 112 -23.78 -1.25 -18.81
CA ASP A 112 -23.65 -2.63 -19.31
C ASP A 112 -22.27 -2.84 -19.95
N GLN A 113 -21.69 -1.80 -20.55
CA GLN A 113 -20.31 -1.78 -21.06
C GLN A 113 -19.24 -1.51 -19.99
N GLY A 114 -19.64 -1.39 -18.72
CA GLY A 114 -18.69 -1.28 -17.61
C GLY A 114 -18.34 0.14 -17.17
N ILE A 115 -18.99 1.20 -17.69
CA ILE A 115 -18.68 2.57 -17.25
C ILE A 115 -19.13 2.78 -15.81
N ALA A 116 -18.18 2.83 -14.87
CA ALA A 116 -18.43 2.94 -13.44
C ALA A 116 -19.30 4.17 -13.07
N PHE A 117 -19.12 5.31 -13.72
CA PHE A 117 -19.95 6.50 -13.49
C PHE A 117 -21.41 6.28 -13.92
N ALA A 118 -21.65 5.57 -15.03
CA ALA A 118 -22.98 5.22 -15.47
C ALA A 118 -23.65 4.22 -14.51
N GLN A 119 -22.88 3.24 -14.03
CA GLN A 119 -23.34 2.29 -13.01
C GLN A 119 -23.68 3.00 -11.69
N VAL A 120 -22.88 3.96 -11.23
CA VAL A 120 -23.21 4.80 -10.07
C VAL A 120 -24.54 5.53 -10.30
N ASN A 121 -24.69 6.19 -11.44
CA ASN A 121 -25.90 6.96 -11.75
C ASN A 121 -27.14 6.07 -11.81
N LEU A 122 -27.06 4.88 -12.42
CA LEU A 122 -28.16 3.91 -12.37
C LEU A 122 -28.46 3.45 -10.94
N GLY A 123 -27.43 3.23 -10.13
CA GLY A 123 -27.59 2.94 -8.71
C GLY A 123 -28.38 4.03 -8.00
N VAL A 124 -28.04 5.30 -8.24
CA VAL A 124 -28.75 6.47 -7.67
C VAL A 124 -30.20 6.53 -8.14
N TRP A 125 -30.43 6.33 -9.43
CA TRP A 125 -31.77 6.37 -10.02
C TRP A 125 -32.67 5.28 -9.47
N TYR A 126 -32.17 4.06 -9.30
CA TYR A 126 -32.92 2.99 -8.65
C TYR A 126 -33.08 3.20 -7.13
N ASP A 127 -32.10 3.79 -6.44
CA ASP A 127 -32.17 4.05 -5.00
C ASP A 127 -33.21 5.13 -4.65
N HIS A 128 -33.36 6.15 -5.51
CA HIS A 128 -34.24 7.30 -5.29
C HIS A 128 -35.53 7.26 -6.12
N GLY A 129 -35.61 6.40 -7.14
CA GLY A 129 -36.76 6.30 -8.03
C GLY A 129 -36.81 7.39 -9.11
N TYR A 130 -35.66 7.84 -9.60
CA TYR A 130 -35.61 8.86 -10.66
C TYR A 130 -35.93 8.22 -12.01
N GLY A 131 -37.07 8.54 -12.60
CA GLY A 131 -37.48 8.00 -13.91
C GLY A 131 -37.69 6.48 -13.96
N VAL A 132 -37.49 5.77 -12.85
CA VAL A 132 -37.70 4.33 -12.66
C VAL A 132 -38.35 4.06 -11.31
N PRO A 133 -39.09 2.95 -11.14
CA PRO A 133 -39.55 2.53 -9.82
C PRO A 133 -38.35 2.32 -8.88
N LYS A 134 -38.46 2.86 -7.67
CA LYS A 134 -37.46 2.71 -6.62
C LYS A 134 -37.23 1.23 -6.31
N ASN A 135 -35.98 0.79 -6.39
CA ASN A 135 -35.57 -0.60 -6.18
C ASN A 135 -34.15 -0.67 -5.59
N HIS A 136 -34.07 -0.77 -4.26
CA HIS A 136 -32.78 -0.83 -3.56
C HIS A 136 -31.94 -2.06 -3.92
N GLN A 137 -32.55 -3.21 -4.22
CA GLN A 137 -31.80 -4.41 -4.63
C GLN A 137 -31.08 -4.19 -5.97
N THR A 138 -31.73 -3.49 -6.90
CA THR A 138 -31.13 -3.13 -8.18
C THR A 138 -30.06 -2.05 -8.00
N ALA A 139 -30.30 -1.08 -7.10
CA ALA A 139 -29.28 -0.11 -6.72
C ALA A 139 -28.02 -0.76 -6.14
N VAL A 140 -28.17 -1.74 -5.24
CA VAL A 140 -27.05 -2.53 -4.70
C VAL A 140 -26.25 -3.20 -5.82
N LYS A 141 -26.92 -3.83 -6.79
CA LYS A 141 -26.24 -4.50 -7.90
C LYS A 141 -25.36 -3.52 -8.69
N TRP A 142 -25.91 -2.36 -9.04
CA TRP A 142 -25.18 -1.34 -9.79
C TRP A 142 -24.06 -0.68 -8.99
N TYR A 143 -24.33 -0.30 -7.74
CA TYR A 143 -23.29 0.23 -6.86
C TYR A 143 -22.19 -0.79 -6.61
N ARG A 144 -22.49 -2.08 -6.48
CA ARG A 144 -21.46 -3.11 -6.32
C ARG A 144 -20.55 -3.20 -7.54
N LEU A 145 -21.13 -3.26 -8.75
CA LEU A 145 -20.33 -3.28 -9.99
C LEU A 145 -19.39 -2.08 -10.10
N ALA A 146 -19.83 -0.88 -9.72
CA ALA A 146 -18.97 0.31 -9.72
C ALA A 146 -17.98 0.33 -8.56
N ALA A 147 -18.37 -0.12 -7.38
CA ALA A 147 -17.52 -0.17 -6.18
C ALA A 147 -16.38 -1.18 -6.33
N ASP A 148 -16.64 -2.32 -6.99
CA ASP A 148 -15.66 -3.36 -7.33
C ASP A 148 -14.63 -2.85 -8.36
N GLN A 149 -15.00 -1.85 -9.17
CA GLN A 149 -14.08 -1.10 -10.03
C GLN A 149 -13.34 0.04 -9.31
N GLY A 150 -13.50 0.14 -7.98
CA GLY A 150 -12.84 1.15 -7.17
C GLY A 150 -13.56 2.50 -7.09
N ASN A 151 -14.76 2.66 -7.66
CA ASN A 151 -15.46 3.95 -7.63
C ASN A 151 -15.84 4.33 -6.18
N ALA A 152 -15.19 5.36 -5.64
CA ALA A 152 -15.35 5.76 -4.25
C ALA A 152 -16.78 6.22 -3.90
N TYR A 153 -17.51 6.86 -4.83
CA TYR A 153 -18.91 7.25 -4.60
C TYR A 153 -19.83 6.02 -4.51
N ALA A 154 -19.61 5.01 -5.35
CA ALA A 154 -20.32 3.75 -5.27
C ALA A 154 -20.04 3.02 -3.96
N GLN A 155 -18.77 3.02 -3.51
CA GLN A 155 -18.38 2.45 -2.22
C GLN A 155 -19.12 3.15 -1.05
N VAL A 156 -19.19 4.49 -1.05
CA VAL A 156 -19.99 5.21 -0.03
C VAL A 156 -21.46 4.79 -0.09
N ASN A 157 -22.07 4.80 -1.28
CA ASN A 157 -23.50 4.47 -1.40
C ASN A 157 -23.80 3.02 -1.01
N LEU A 158 -22.93 2.09 -1.38
CA LEU A 158 -23.05 0.69 -0.96
C LEU A 158 -22.90 0.54 0.55
N GLY A 159 -21.96 1.27 1.16
CA GLY A 159 -21.82 1.37 2.61
C GLY A 159 -23.11 1.82 3.29
N VAL A 160 -23.77 2.86 2.76
CA VAL A 160 -25.07 3.35 3.27
C VAL A 160 -26.17 2.29 3.16
N LEU A 161 -26.22 1.53 2.06
CA LEU A 161 -27.22 0.47 1.90
C LEU A 161 -27.02 -0.69 2.87
N TYR A 162 -25.77 -1.09 3.12
CA TYR A 162 -25.44 -2.08 4.16
C TYR A 162 -25.68 -1.56 5.58
N GLU A 163 -25.40 -0.28 5.85
CA GLU A 163 -25.65 0.34 7.14
C GLU A 163 -27.16 0.39 7.45
N SER A 164 -27.98 0.69 6.44
CA SER A 164 -29.44 0.85 6.59
C SER A 164 -30.23 -0.44 6.35
N GLY A 165 -29.61 -1.51 5.84
CA GLY A 165 -30.31 -2.74 5.45
C GLY A 165 -31.27 -2.56 4.27
N ARG A 166 -31.01 -1.58 3.39
CA ARG A 166 -31.88 -1.29 2.23
C ARG A 166 -31.42 -2.06 1.02
N GLY A 167 -32.23 -3.02 0.57
CA GLY A 167 -31.92 -3.87 -0.59
C GLY A 167 -30.88 -4.97 -0.33
N VAL A 168 -30.33 -5.01 0.88
CA VAL A 168 -29.43 -6.04 1.43
C VAL A 168 -29.69 -6.20 2.92
N SER A 169 -29.33 -7.34 3.51
CA SER A 169 -29.31 -7.49 4.96
C SER A 169 -28.40 -6.44 5.61
N GLN A 170 -28.85 -5.84 6.70
CA GLN A 170 -28.06 -4.86 7.44
C GLN A 170 -26.76 -5.49 7.96
N ASP A 171 -25.63 -4.86 7.65
CA ASP A 171 -24.32 -5.30 8.10
C ASP A 171 -23.39 -4.10 8.28
N TYR A 172 -23.25 -3.65 9.52
CA TYR A 172 -22.38 -2.53 9.88
C TYR A 172 -20.90 -2.82 9.63
N ARG A 173 -20.44 -4.08 9.68
CA ARG A 173 -19.04 -4.42 9.41
C ARG A 173 -18.74 -4.26 7.93
N THR A 174 -19.65 -4.72 7.08
CA THR A 174 -19.53 -4.53 5.62
C THR A 174 -19.67 -3.05 5.23
N ALA A 175 -20.55 -2.29 5.90
CA ALA A 175 -20.62 -0.84 5.72
C ALA A 175 -19.28 -0.14 6.04
N VAL A 176 -18.64 -0.49 7.17
CA VAL A 176 -17.31 0.03 7.53
C VAL A 176 -16.26 -0.31 6.48
N LYS A 177 -16.26 -1.54 5.94
CA LYS A 177 -15.30 -1.92 4.88
C LYS A 177 -15.42 -1.00 3.68
N TRP A 178 -16.65 -0.75 3.21
CA TRP A 178 -16.90 0.13 2.07
C TRP A 178 -16.59 1.60 2.37
N TYR A 179 -16.97 2.11 3.53
CA TYR A 179 -16.62 3.47 3.95
C TYR A 179 -15.11 3.67 4.07
N ARG A 180 -14.37 2.67 4.56
CA ARG A 180 -12.90 2.73 4.66
C ARG A 180 -12.24 2.78 3.29
N LEU A 181 -12.69 2.00 2.32
CA LEU A 181 -12.19 2.07 0.94
C LEU A 181 -12.41 3.47 0.35
N ALA A 182 -13.60 4.05 0.51
CA ALA A 182 -13.88 5.40 0.02
C ALA A 182 -13.10 6.49 0.78
N ALA A 183 -12.96 6.35 2.11
CA ALA A 183 -12.25 7.28 2.97
C ALA A 183 -10.75 7.35 2.64
N ASN A 184 -10.14 6.19 2.34
CA ASN A 184 -8.74 6.08 1.93
C ASN A 184 -8.48 6.69 0.55
N GLN A 185 -9.50 6.75 -0.31
CA GLN A 185 -9.46 7.49 -1.58
C GLN A 185 -9.71 8.99 -1.41
N GLY A 186 -9.84 9.48 -0.17
CA GLY A 186 -10.00 10.90 0.13
C GLY A 186 -11.44 11.40 0.09
N VAL A 187 -12.45 10.58 -0.18
CA VAL A 187 -13.84 11.06 -0.30
C VAL A 187 -14.39 11.48 1.06
N SER A 188 -14.67 12.77 1.22
CA SER A 188 -15.13 13.40 2.48
C SER A 188 -16.37 12.73 3.10
N LYS A 189 -17.37 12.36 2.29
CA LYS A 189 -18.56 11.62 2.78
C LYS A 189 -18.22 10.23 3.33
N GLY A 190 -17.25 9.53 2.71
CA GLY A 190 -16.77 8.24 3.21
C GLY A 190 -16.00 8.37 4.52
N GLN A 191 -15.16 9.40 4.63
CA GLN A 191 -14.44 9.75 5.86
C GLN A 191 -15.43 10.09 6.98
N PHE A 192 -16.41 10.95 6.71
CA PHE A 192 -17.46 11.31 7.67
C PHE A 192 -18.23 10.08 8.16
N ASN A 193 -18.74 9.25 7.24
CA ASN A 193 -19.50 8.06 7.62
C ASN A 193 -18.63 7.09 8.43
N LEU A 194 -17.36 6.90 8.07
CA LEU A 194 -16.44 6.06 8.87
C LEU A 194 -16.20 6.64 10.27
N GLY A 195 -16.03 7.96 10.38
CA GLY A 195 -15.92 8.65 11.67
C GLY A 195 -17.15 8.41 12.54
N TRP A 196 -18.34 8.44 11.94
CA TRP A 196 -19.59 8.13 12.64
C TRP A 196 -19.69 6.68 13.10
N MET A 197 -19.22 5.72 12.29
CA MET A 197 -19.18 4.31 12.69
C MET A 197 -18.28 4.11 13.92
N PHE A 198 -17.15 4.80 14.01
CA PHE A 198 -16.27 4.80 15.18
C PHE A 198 -16.88 5.54 16.38
N GLU A 199 -17.55 6.69 16.19
CA GLU A 199 -18.24 7.42 17.28
C GLU A 199 -19.35 6.57 17.91
N LYS A 200 -20.04 5.75 17.11
CA LYS A 200 -21.17 4.94 17.56
C LYS A 200 -20.81 3.50 17.91
N GLY A 201 -19.58 3.07 17.66
CA GLY A 201 -19.18 1.67 17.82
C GLY A 201 -19.98 0.71 16.95
N ARG A 202 -20.39 1.13 15.75
CA ARG A 202 -21.19 0.31 14.82
C ARG A 202 -20.27 -0.39 13.84
N GLY A 203 -20.23 -1.73 13.90
CA GLY A 203 -19.35 -2.53 13.02
C GLY A 203 -17.85 -2.45 13.35
N VAL A 204 -17.46 -1.55 14.25
CA VAL A 204 -16.12 -1.38 14.84
C VAL A 204 -16.26 -1.03 16.32
N PRO A 205 -15.25 -1.30 17.17
CA PRO A 205 -15.25 -0.78 18.54
C PRO A 205 -15.40 0.75 18.56
N GLN A 206 -16.12 1.26 19.56
CA GLN A 206 -16.26 2.71 19.71
C GLN A 206 -14.89 3.35 20.00
N ASP A 207 -14.54 4.37 19.23
CA ASP A 207 -13.30 5.12 19.40
C ASP A 207 -13.49 6.59 18.98
N ASP A 208 -13.78 7.43 19.98
CA ASP A 208 -14.01 8.86 19.78
C ASP A 208 -12.74 9.57 19.23
N LYS A 209 -11.52 9.06 19.47
CA LYS A 209 -10.29 9.65 18.90
C LYS A 209 -10.15 9.35 17.40
N THR A 210 -10.40 8.11 17.01
CA THR A 210 -10.39 7.73 15.59
C THR A 210 -11.54 8.41 14.83
N ALA A 211 -12.71 8.56 15.47
CA ALA A 211 -13.81 9.35 14.93
C ALA A 211 -13.41 10.81 14.67
N LEU A 212 -12.77 11.47 15.65
CA LEU A 212 -12.25 12.84 15.50
C LEU A 212 -11.26 12.97 14.33
N LYS A 213 -10.37 11.99 14.13
CA LYS A 213 -9.42 11.99 12.99
C LYS A 213 -10.16 12.02 11.66
N TRP A 214 -11.15 11.14 11.48
CA TRP A 214 -11.90 11.04 10.24
C TRP A 214 -12.84 12.23 10.01
N TYR A 215 -13.49 12.74 11.06
CA TYR A 215 -14.29 13.97 10.97
C TYR A 215 -13.43 15.17 10.59
N ARG A 216 -12.20 15.28 11.11
CA ARG A 216 -11.27 16.35 10.72
C ARG A 216 -10.93 16.29 9.23
N LEU A 217 -10.55 15.13 8.71
CA LEU A 217 -10.22 14.96 7.29
C LEU A 217 -11.41 15.32 6.36
N ALA A 218 -12.64 14.98 6.77
CA ALA A 218 -13.84 15.37 6.04
C ALA A 218 -14.13 16.88 6.14
N ALA A 219 -13.92 17.47 7.33
CA ALA A 219 -14.13 18.89 7.60
C ALA A 219 -13.13 19.80 6.86
N GLU A 220 -11.87 19.38 6.73
CA GLU A 220 -10.81 20.05 5.95
C GLU A 220 -11.18 20.16 4.47
N GLN A 221 -12.03 19.25 3.97
CA GLN A 221 -12.60 19.28 2.63
C GLN A 221 -13.94 20.02 2.54
N GLY A 222 -14.36 20.71 3.62
CA GLY A 222 -15.58 21.51 3.66
C GLY A 222 -16.88 20.70 3.88
N TYR A 223 -16.80 19.45 4.37
CA TYR A 223 -18.02 18.67 4.66
C TYR A 223 -18.71 19.21 5.93
N ALA A 224 -19.78 19.99 5.75
CA ALA A 224 -20.44 20.76 6.83
C ALA A 224 -20.88 19.90 8.03
N GLU A 225 -21.46 18.72 7.79
CA GLU A 225 -21.87 17.83 8.89
C GLU A 225 -20.67 17.33 9.71
N ALA A 226 -19.50 17.18 9.09
CA ALA A 226 -18.28 16.76 9.79
C ALA A 226 -17.76 17.85 10.73
N GLN A 227 -17.85 19.13 10.34
CA GLN A 227 -17.48 20.26 11.18
C GLN A 227 -18.33 20.27 12.46
N THR A 228 -19.65 20.18 12.33
CA THR A 228 -20.56 20.11 13.49
C THR A 228 -20.29 18.92 14.40
N LYS A 229 -19.99 17.74 13.83
CA LYS A 229 -19.64 16.55 14.62
C LYS A 229 -18.28 16.68 15.31
N LEU A 230 -17.31 17.29 14.63
CA LEU A 230 -15.98 17.55 15.15
C LEU A 230 -16.07 18.44 16.40
N ASP A 231 -16.73 19.59 16.30
CA ASP A 231 -16.85 20.55 17.41
C ASP A 231 -17.55 19.93 18.62
N ARG A 232 -18.69 19.26 18.38
CA ARG A 232 -19.45 18.60 19.45
C ARG A 232 -18.64 17.50 20.13
N LEU A 233 -17.92 16.68 19.35
CA LEU A 233 -17.14 15.57 19.89
C LEU A 233 -15.88 16.07 20.61
N GLN A 234 -15.27 17.16 20.14
CA GLN A 234 -14.19 17.86 20.85
C GLN A 234 -14.66 18.39 22.20
N ASN A 235 -15.83 19.04 22.26
CA ASN A 235 -16.42 19.54 23.49
C ASN A 235 -16.76 18.42 24.46
N LYS A 236 -17.38 17.33 24.00
CA LYS A 236 -17.65 16.13 24.83
C LYS A 236 -16.35 15.54 25.41
N VAL A 237 -15.29 15.44 24.61
CA VAL A 237 -13.99 14.94 25.06
C VAL A 237 -13.28 15.92 26.02
N ALA A 238 -13.58 17.22 25.92
CA ALA A 238 -13.11 18.25 26.86
C ALA A 238 -13.90 18.27 28.17
N GLU A 239 -15.23 18.09 28.14
CA GLU A 239 -16.11 18.01 29.32
C GLU A 239 -15.89 16.72 30.12
N GLN A 240 -15.65 15.60 29.45
CA GLN A 240 -15.22 14.36 30.11
C GLN A 240 -13.85 14.49 30.80
N LYS A 241 -13.04 15.48 30.42
CA LYS A 241 -11.81 15.85 31.14
C LYS A 241 -12.06 16.86 32.27
N SER A 242 -13.15 17.64 32.25
CA SER A 242 -13.44 18.66 33.27
C SER A 242 -14.29 18.13 34.44
N ALA A 243 -15.07 17.06 34.24
CA ALA A 243 -15.90 16.44 35.28
C ALA A 243 -15.12 15.61 36.33
N THR A 244 -13.79 15.62 36.29
CA THR A 244 -12.92 14.84 37.19
C THR A 244 -11.95 15.77 37.92
N THR A 245 -12.45 16.68 38.77
CA THR A 245 -11.56 17.46 39.65
C THR A 245 -12.26 17.96 40.92
N VAL A 246 -11.90 17.40 42.08
CA VAL A 246 -11.90 18.09 43.38
C VAL A 246 -10.57 17.76 44.07
N THR A 247 -9.72 18.81 44.12
CA THR A 247 -8.58 19.16 45.01
C THR A 247 -7.57 18.05 45.40
N LEU A 248 -6.26 18.19 45.17
CA LEU A 248 -5.40 19.30 45.61
C LEU A 248 -4.22 19.53 44.65
N GLU A 249 -3.99 20.81 44.37
CA GLU A 249 -2.73 21.49 44.05
C GLU A 249 -1.92 21.11 42.79
N ASN A 250 -2.01 22.05 41.84
CA ASN A 250 -1.08 22.43 40.78
C ASN A 250 -0.80 21.44 39.64
N THR A 251 -1.62 21.63 38.60
CA THR A 251 -1.30 21.57 37.17
C THR A 251 -0.54 20.36 36.66
N SER A 252 -1.23 19.45 35.96
CA SER A 252 -0.81 19.17 34.57
C SER A 252 -1.77 18.32 33.73
N SER A 253 -1.67 18.60 32.43
CA SER A 253 -2.37 18.04 31.30
C SER A 253 -2.11 16.55 31.06
N ARG A 254 -2.87 15.95 30.14
CA ARG A 254 -2.71 14.60 29.55
C ARG A 254 -1.28 14.27 29.04
N ILE A 255 -0.39 15.27 28.98
CA ILE A 255 1.05 15.14 28.74
C ILE A 255 1.75 14.41 29.90
N ASP A 256 1.27 14.56 31.14
CA ASP A 256 1.97 14.04 32.32
C ASP A 256 1.81 12.55 32.56
N VAL A 257 0.68 11.95 32.19
CA VAL A 257 0.51 10.47 32.27
C VAL A 257 1.40 9.78 31.25
N GLU A 258 1.53 10.33 30.04
CA GLU A 258 2.41 9.78 29.01
C GLU A 258 3.89 10.04 29.35
N LEU A 259 4.21 11.22 29.89
CA LEU A 259 5.53 11.53 30.43
C LEU A 259 5.90 10.57 31.58
N ALA A 260 4.98 10.31 32.52
CA ALA A 260 5.17 9.38 33.62
C ALA A 260 5.37 7.94 33.15
N ARG A 261 4.58 7.50 32.15
CA ARG A 261 4.69 6.16 31.56
C ARG A 261 6.03 5.96 30.84
N ARG A 262 6.42 6.92 29.99
CA ARG A 262 7.73 6.93 29.30
C ARG A 262 8.90 7.00 30.29
N THR A 263 8.73 7.73 31.39
CA THR A 263 9.70 7.76 32.49
C THR A 263 9.84 6.40 33.16
N GLN A 264 8.73 5.75 33.51
CA GLN A 264 8.74 4.39 34.08
C GLN A 264 9.38 3.37 33.12
N GLU A 265 9.11 3.47 31.83
CA GLU A 265 9.71 2.65 30.77
C GLU A 265 11.22 2.84 30.70
N ALA A 266 11.69 4.09 30.62
CA ALA A 266 13.11 4.40 30.54
C ALA A 266 13.87 3.98 31.82
N LEU A 267 13.28 4.19 33.01
CA LEU A 267 13.84 3.70 34.28
C LEU A 267 13.89 2.17 34.37
N GLN A 268 12.90 1.46 33.80
CA GLN A 268 12.92 0.00 33.69
C GLN A 268 14.06 -0.48 32.78
N VAL A 269 14.23 0.15 31.62
CA VAL A 269 15.34 -0.14 30.70
C VAL A 269 16.70 0.04 31.39
N LEU A 270 16.82 1.07 32.22
CA LEU A 270 18.00 1.35 33.04
C LEU A 270 18.18 0.40 34.24
N GLY A 271 17.19 -0.44 34.54
CA GLY A 271 17.19 -1.34 35.69
C GLY A 271 17.01 -0.63 37.04
N LEU A 272 16.50 0.60 37.04
CA LEU A 272 16.27 1.44 38.22
C LEU A 272 14.85 1.30 38.77
N TYR A 273 13.93 0.74 37.98
CA TYR A 273 12.53 0.56 38.33
C TYR A 273 12.06 -0.84 37.90
N SER A 274 11.27 -1.50 38.74
CA SER A 274 10.72 -2.85 38.48
C SER A 274 9.21 -2.93 38.73
N GLY A 275 8.55 -1.78 38.84
CA GLY A 275 7.09 -1.69 39.06
C GLY A 275 6.29 -1.67 37.76
N LYS A 276 4.98 -1.41 37.84
CA LYS A 276 4.08 -1.40 36.68
C LYS A 276 4.23 -0.11 35.87
N LEU A 277 4.04 -0.19 34.55
CA LEU A 277 4.06 0.94 33.62
C LEU A 277 2.67 1.60 33.52
N ASP A 278 2.13 2.00 34.67
CA ASP A 278 0.76 2.48 34.82
C ASP A 278 0.61 4.00 34.67
N GLY A 279 1.70 4.72 34.43
CA GLY A 279 1.74 6.17 34.36
C GLY A 279 1.53 6.85 35.72
N ILE A 280 1.59 6.11 36.82
CA ILE A 280 1.44 6.61 38.18
C ILE A 280 2.82 6.79 38.83
N ILE A 281 3.19 8.03 39.13
CA ILE A 281 4.42 8.34 39.85
C ILE A 281 4.21 8.11 41.36
N GLY A 282 4.17 6.84 41.75
CA GLY A 282 4.14 6.41 43.15
C GLY A 282 5.53 6.45 43.81
N VAL A 283 5.60 6.08 45.09
CA VAL A 283 6.83 6.13 45.91
C VAL A 283 8.02 5.45 45.22
N LYS A 284 7.84 4.25 44.66
CA LYS A 284 8.90 3.51 43.95
C LYS A 284 9.41 4.24 42.70
N THR A 285 8.51 4.89 41.96
CA THR A 285 8.86 5.66 40.76
C THR A 285 9.61 6.93 41.16
N LYS A 286 9.14 7.67 42.18
CA LYS A 286 9.84 8.86 42.71
C LYS A 286 11.25 8.53 43.18
N SER A 287 11.43 7.46 43.96
CA SER A 287 12.76 7.05 44.41
C SER A 287 13.69 6.67 43.26
N ALA A 288 13.17 6.04 42.19
CA ALA A 288 13.97 5.72 41.01
C ALA A 288 14.36 6.99 40.21
N ILE A 289 13.49 7.99 40.12
CA ILE A 289 13.79 9.30 39.53
C ILE A 289 14.87 10.02 40.33
N GLN A 290 14.73 10.07 41.66
CA GLN A 290 15.72 10.68 42.57
C GLN A 290 17.10 10.04 42.42
N GLN A 291 17.17 8.71 42.44
CA GLN A 291 18.41 7.98 42.22
C GLN A 291 19.05 8.29 40.87
N TRP A 292 18.26 8.45 39.81
CA TRP A 292 18.77 8.82 38.50
C TRP A 292 19.25 10.28 38.45
N GLN A 293 18.51 11.21 39.08
CA GLN A 293 18.84 12.63 39.17
C GLN A 293 20.18 12.85 39.90
N GLU A 294 20.37 12.21 41.05
CA GLU A 294 21.61 12.28 41.83
C GLU A 294 22.82 11.79 41.01
N ARG A 295 22.66 10.68 40.29
CA ARG A 295 23.72 10.13 39.42
C ARG A 295 24.09 11.07 38.27
N ASN A 296 23.17 11.93 37.87
CA ASN A 296 23.32 12.84 36.73
C ASN A 296 23.54 14.30 37.13
N GLY A 297 23.73 14.59 38.42
CA GLY A 297 24.01 15.93 38.93
C GLY A 297 22.80 16.88 38.93
N PHE A 298 21.57 16.34 38.87
CA PHE A 298 20.34 17.11 39.01
C PHE A 298 19.89 17.19 40.48
N ALA A 299 19.02 18.16 40.81
CA ALA A 299 18.36 18.20 42.10
C ALA A 299 17.43 16.98 42.27
N SER A 300 17.53 16.28 43.41
CA SER A 300 16.81 15.02 43.70
C SER A 300 15.35 15.26 44.11
N THR A 301 14.56 15.90 43.24
CA THR A 301 13.18 16.29 43.53
C THR A 301 12.19 15.13 43.40
N GLY A 302 12.53 14.09 42.62
CA GLY A 302 11.63 12.98 42.31
C GLY A 302 10.54 13.32 41.29
N GLU A 303 10.64 14.49 40.68
CA GLU A 303 9.84 14.96 39.53
C GLU A 303 10.73 15.01 38.30
N ILE A 304 10.17 14.87 37.11
CA ILE A 304 10.94 14.82 35.85
C ILE A 304 10.26 15.66 34.76
N ASP A 305 11.04 16.42 34.00
CA ASP A 305 10.56 17.20 32.85
C ASP A 305 10.89 16.53 31.50
N GLN A 306 10.42 17.10 30.39
CA GLN A 306 10.65 16.55 29.04
C GLN A 306 12.14 16.51 28.63
N ALA A 307 12.96 17.45 29.10
CA ALA A 307 14.38 17.51 28.76
C ALA A 307 15.17 16.46 29.54
N GLN A 308 14.85 16.28 30.81
CA GLN A 308 15.38 15.21 31.66
C GLN A 308 14.92 13.84 31.15
N LEU A 309 13.66 13.69 30.73
CA LEU A 309 13.18 12.45 30.10
C LEU A 309 13.94 12.14 28.81
N ALA A 310 14.17 13.13 27.94
CA ALA A 310 14.92 12.91 26.70
C ALA A 310 16.34 12.40 26.99
N LYS A 311 17.01 12.92 28.03
CA LYS A 311 18.32 12.43 28.47
C LYS A 311 18.24 11.01 29.06
N LEU A 312 17.24 10.74 29.90
CA LEU A 312 16.97 9.43 30.48
C LEU A 312 16.69 8.37 29.38
N GLU A 313 15.92 8.72 28.35
CA GLU A 313 15.64 7.87 27.19
C GLU A 313 16.90 7.64 26.34
N GLN A 314 17.73 8.66 26.14
CA GLN A 314 19.02 8.51 25.46
C GLN A 314 19.97 7.57 26.23
N GLU A 315 20.01 7.63 27.56
CA GLU A 315 20.76 6.69 28.39
C GLU A 315 20.18 5.27 28.30
N GLY A 316 18.85 5.14 28.25
CA GLY A 316 18.16 3.88 28.02
C GLY A 316 18.50 3.26 26.66
N ILE A 317 18.49 4.06 25.60
CA ILE A 317 18.92 3.67 24.25
C ILE A 317 20.40 3.27 24.26
N ALA A 318 21.26 4.04 24.92
CA ALA A 318 22.68 3.72 25.06
C ALA A 318 22.90 2.42 25.86
N ARG A 319 22.06 2.13 26.87
CA ARG A 319 22.11 0.88 27.64
C ARG A 319 21.59 -0.32 26.87
N LEU A 320 20.53 -0.16 26.07
CA LEU A 320 20.07 -1.20 25.13
C LEU A 320 21.11 -1.44 24.04
N ALA A 321 21.80 -0.40 23.58
CA ALA A 321 22.96 -0.52 22.70
C ALA A 321 24.17 -1.17 23.38
N ARG A 322 24.32 -1.01 24.71
CA ARG A 322 25.32 -1.72 25.54
C ARG A 322 24.92 -3.17 25.86
N LYS A 323 23.62 -3.50 25.90
CA LYS A 323 23.11 -4.88 25.76
C LYS A 323 23.17 -5.30 24.29
N LYS A 324 24.38 -5.29 23.75
CA LYS A 324 24.73 -6.21 22.68
C LYS A 324 24.31 -7.60 23.15
N PRO A 325 23.55 -8.39 22.35
CA PRO A 325 23.83 -9.81 22.38
C PRO A 325 25.32 -9.91 22.17
N GLU A 326 26.04 -10.59 23.07
CA GLU A 326 27.42 -10.95 22.75
C GLU A 326 27.40 -11.50 21.31
N PRO A 327 28.20 -10.95 20.39
CA PRO A 327 28.33 -11.58 19.10
C PRO A 327 28.80 -12.99 19.41
N ARG A 328 27.91 -13.98 19.25
CA ARG A 328 28.32 -15.37 19.15
C ARG A 328 29.48 -15.32 18.15
N VAL A 329 30.66 -15.72 18.62
CA VAL A 329 31.89 -15.76 17.83
C VAL A 329 31.48 -16.26 16.45
N ALA A 330 31.56 -15.38 15.43
CA ALA A 330 30.97 -15.62 14.12
C ALA A 330 31.23 -17.08 13.75
N ASP A 331 30.16 -17.87 13.66
CA ASP A 331 30.28 -19.31 13.52
C ASP A 331 31.24 -19.57 12.35
N LYS A 332 32.26 -20.42 12.58
CA LYS A 332 33.21 -20.78 11.52
C LYS A 332 32.46 -21.27 10.28
N LYS A 333 31.26 -21.87 10.46
CA LYS A 333 30.35 -22.31 9.41
C LYS A 333 29.93 -21.18 8.45
N TYR A 334 29.56 -20.00 8.96
CA TYR A 334 29.06 -18.87 8.16
C TYR A 334 30.11 -17.79 7.89
N ARG A 335 31.40 -18.07 8.11
CA ARG A 335 32.52 -17.15 7.87
C ARG A 335 32.54 -16.53 6.46
N HIS A 336 32.06 -17.28 5.47
CA HIS A 336 32.03 -16.87 4.06
C HIS A 336 30.64 -16.48 3.58
N ALA A 337 29.63 -16.50 4.46
CA ALA A 337 28.29 -16.11 4.10
C ALA A 337 28.23 -14.61 3.80
N VAL A 338 27.48 -14.24 2.76
CA VAL A 338 27.35 -12.87 2.25
C VAL A 338 25.87 -12.55 2.13
N ALA A 339 25.47 -11.34 2.53
CA ALA A 339 24.10 -10.90 2.37
C ALA A 339 23.99 -9.57 1.64
N VAL A 340 22.91 -9.38 0.88
CA VAL A 340 22.45 -8.08 0.41
C VAL A 340 21.09 -7.81 1.05
N ILE A 341 20.98 -6.72 1.80
CA ILE A 341 19.77 -6.35 2.53
C ILE A 341 19.30 -5.01 2.01
N ILE A 342 18.10 -4.96 1.42
CA ILE A 342 17.53 -3.76 0.83
C ILE A 342 16.21 -3.42 1.53
N GLY A 343 16.07 -2.17 1.95
CA GLY A 343 14.82 -1.64 2.50
C GLY A 343 14.54 -0.26 1.91
N ASN A 344 13.59 -0.17 0.98
CA ASN A 344 13.25 1.06 0.27
C ASN A 344 11.94 1.64 0.82
N LYS A 345 12.03 2.82 1.42
CA LYS A 345 10.91 3.55 2.02
C LYS A 345 10.75 4.95 1.44
N ASN A 346 11.85 5.69 1.26
CA ASN A 346 11.83 7.13 0.98
C ASN A 346 11.85 7.42 -0.52
N TYR A 347 10.78 7.07 -1.22
CA TYR A 347 10.69 7.23 -2.68
C TYR A 347 10.53 8.69 -3.12
N ARG A 348 11.10 9.01 -4.27
CA ARG A 348 10.94 10.30 -4.96
C ARG A 348 9.69 10.28 -5.85
N ARG A 349 9.28 11.47 -6.35
CA ARG A 349 8.27 11.66 -7.41
C ARG A 349 6.88 11.10 -7.12
N ASN A 350 6.29 11.47 -5.97
CA ASN A 350 4.92 11.14 -5.56
C ASN A 350 4.62 9.64 -5.40
N THR A 351 5.65 8.78 -5.37
CA THR A 351 5.50 7.37 -5.03
C THR A 351 5.23 7.23 -3.53
N PRO A 352 4.18 6.51 -3.09
CA PRO A 352 3.87 6.35 -1.67
C PRO A 352 5.00 5.64 -0.91
N GLU A 353 5.28 6.10 0.31
CA GLU A 353 6.23 5.41 1.19
C GLU A 353 5.75 3.99 1.58
N VAL A 354 6.70 3.09 1.81
CA VAL A 354 6.44 1.76 2.39
C VAL A 354 6.80 1.79 3.87
N SER A 355 5.76 1.85 4.72
CA SER A 355 5.87 2.15 6.15
C SER A 355 6.90 1.35 6.94
N PHE A 356 7.12 0.07 6.57
CA PHE A 356 7.96 -0.85 7.33
C PHE A 356 9.16 -1.39 6.58
N ALA A 357 9.45 -0.94 5.35
CA ALA A 357 10.54 -1.50 4.56
C ALA A 357 11.91 -1.40 5.26
N HIS A 358 12.16 -0.30 5.98
CA HIS A 358 13.37 -0.17 6.82
C HIS A 358 13.33 -1.12 8.03
N ASN A 359 12.18 -1.27 8.69
CA ASN A 359 12.06 -2.17 9.83
C ASN A 359 12.25 -3.63 9.41
N ASP A 360 11.73 -4.01 8.24
CA ASP A 360 11.85 -5.35 7.67
C ASP A 360 13.30 -5.71 7.42
N ALA A 361 14.00 -4.85 6.70
CA ALA A 361 15.41 -5.04 6.42
C ALA A 361 16.27 -5.00 7.70
N ASP A 362 15.91 -4.19 8.71
CA ASP A 362 16.58 -4.21 10.03
C ASP A 362 16.33 -5.49 10.82
N ALA A 363 15.10 -5.99 10.80
CA ALA A 363 14.73 -7.23 11.47
C ALA A 363 15.43 -8.43 10.81
N PHE A 364 15.48 -8.45 9.48
CA PHE A 364 16.14 -9.50 8.71
C PHE A 364 17.66 -9.47 8.89
N LYS A 365 18.28 -8.28 8.81
CA LYS A 365 19.71 -8.10 9.12
C LYS A 365 20.06 -8.59 10.51
N ARG A 366 19.28 -8.22 11.53
CA ARG A 366 19.49 -8.69 12.91
C ARG A 366 19.35 -10.20 13.04
N HIS A 367 18.44 -10.82 12.28
CA HIS A 367 18.33 -12.28 12.24
C HIS A 367 19.60 -12.92 11.70
N LEU A 368 20.13 -12.44 10.57
CA LEU A 368 21.37 -12.97 10.01
C LEU A 368 22.57 -12.81 10.96
N LEU A 369 22.70 -11.68 11.62
CA LEU A 369 23.81 -11.42 12.54
C LEU A 369 23.71 -12.23 13.83
N ASN A 370 22.54 -12.22 14.46
CA ASN A 370 22.40 -12.68 15.85
C ASN A 370 21.94 -14.13 15.95
N GLN A 371 21.21 -14.63 14.95
CA GLN A 371 20.63 -15.99 14.96
C GLN A 371 21.39 -16.91 13.99
N VAL A 372 21.74 -16.42 12.81
CA VAL A 372 22.48 -17.24 11.83
C VAL A 372 24.00 -17.13 12.02
N GLY A 373 24.53 -15.99 12.46
CA GLY A 373 25.96 -15.81 12.71
C GLY A 373 26.75 -15.24 11.52
N TYR A 374 26.08 -14.51 10.62
CA TYR A 374 26.74 -13.73 9.56
C TYR A 374 27.65 -12.65 10.18
N ARG A 375 28.68 -12.25 9.45
CA ARG A 375 29.55 -11.14 9.85
C ARG A 375 28.99 -9.83 9.31
N GLU A 376 28.97 -8.78 10.13
CA GLU A 376 28.55 -7.43 9.72
C GLU A 376 29.25 -6.97 8.44
N GLY A 377 30.57 -7.17 8.34
CA GLY A 377 31.36 -6.77 7.16
C GLY A 377 31.05 -7.56 5.88
N ASN A 378 30.28 -8.66 5.97
CA ASN A 378 29.82 -9.42 4.81
C ASN A 378 28.36 -9.08 4.42
N ILE A 379 27.73 -8.09 5.08
CA ILE A 379 26.38 -7.63 4.75
C ILE A 379 26.50 -6.32 3.95
N ILE A 380 26.01 -6.34 2.71
CA ILE A 380 25.79 -5.17 1.88
C ILE A 380 24.41 -4.63 2.23
N ASP A 381 24.37 -3.60 3.07
CA ASP A 381 23.14 -2.98 3.56
C ASP A 381 22.81 -1.72 2.74
N LEU A 382 21.70 -1.74 2.01
CA LEU A 382 21.26 -0.67 1.12
C LEU A 382 19.87 -0.18 1.54
N ARG A 383 19.81 0.93 2.27
CA ARG A 383 18.54 1.58 2.60
C ARG A 383 18.27 2.69 1.62
N ASP A 384 17.04 2.71 1.12
CA ASP A 384 16.62 3.63 0.06
C ASP A 384 17.57 3.57 -1.15
N ALA A 385 17.79 2.35 -1.64
CA ALA A 385 18.70 2.08 -2.73
C ALA A 385 18.22 2.75 -4.03
N THR A 386 19.14 3.48 -4.66
CA THR A 386 18.98 4.02 -6.01
C THR A 386 19.20 2.95 -7.08
N GLN A 387 18.77 3.22 -8.31
CA GLN A 387 18.98 2.27 -9.42
C GLN A 387 20.48 1.99 -9.63
N ALA A 388 21.31 3.03 -9.52
CA ALA A 388 22.76 2.92 -9.66
C ALA A 388 23.38 2.02 -8.59
N GLU A 389 22.90 2.08 -7.35
CA GLU A 389 23.38 1.21 -6.26
C GLU A 389 22.96 -0.24 -6.46
N LEU A 390 21.72 -0.49 -6.91
CA LEU A 390 21.27 -1.85 -7.25
C LEU A 390 22.12 -2.45 -8.38
N ILE A 391 22.38 -1.69 -9.45
CA ILE A 391 23.27 -2.10 -10.56
C ILE A 391 24.70 -2.32 -10.06
N ALA A 392 25.22 -1.44 -9.19
CA ALA A 392 26.57 -1.58 -8.66
C ALA A 392 26.74 -2.85 -7.81
N VAL A 393 25.68 -3.31 -7.14
CA VAL A 393 25.72 -4.51 -6.30
C VAL A 393 25.45 -5.79 -7.08
N PHE A 394 24.42 -5.80 -7.93
CA PHE A 394 23.96 -7.00 -8.62
C PHE A 394 24.45 -7.11 -10.07
N GLY A 395 25.05 -6.07 -10.62
CA GLY A 395 25.48 -6.01 -12.03
C GLY A 395 24.39 -5.49 -12.96
N SER A 396 24.77 -5.22 -14.21
CA SER A 396 23.88 -4.81 -15.30
C SER A 396 23.63 -5.96 -16.28
N GLU A 397 22.75 -5.75 -17.27
CA GLU A 397 22.58 -6.69 -18.40
C GLU A 397 23.88 -6.93 -19.19
N LYS A 398 24.85 -5.99 -19.14
CA LYS A 398 26.12 -6.12 -19.85
C LYS A 398 27.21 -6.77 -19.01
N THR A 399 27.28 -6.38 -17.73
CA THR A 399 28.38 -6.78 -16.87
C THR A 399 28.10 -8.09 -16.15
N HIS A 400 26.84 -8.34 -15.76
CA HIS A 400 26.38 -9.43 -14.89
C HIS A 400 27.05 -9.54 -13.51
N GLU A 401 28.22 -8.93 -13.34
CA GLU A 401 29.02 -8.93 -12.14
C GLU A 401 28.92 -7.55 -11.48
N GLY A 402 28.62 -7.55 -10.18
CA GLY A 402 28.61 -6.36 -9.31
C GLY A 402 29.35 -6.64 -8.00
N LYS A 403 29.21 -5.74 -7.02
CA LYS A 403 29.87 -5.85 -5.72
C LYS A 403 29.61 -7.20 -5.03
N LEU A 404 28.40 -7.75 -5.13
CA LEU A 404 28.07 -9.06 -4.56
C LEU A 404 28.99 -10.17 -5.10
N TRP A 405 29.25 -10.17 -6.41
CA TRP A 405 30.13 -11.14 -7.08
C TRP A 405 31.52 -11.18 -6.42
N SER A 406 32.09 -10.00 -6.13
CA SER A 406 33.41 -9.88 -5.52
C SER A 406 33.47 -10.34 -4.05
N TYR A 407 32.35 -10.33 -3.34
CA TYR A 407 32.27 -10.78 -1.95
C TYR A 407 32.12 -12.30 -1.86
N VAL A 408 31.58 -12.93 -2.90
CA VAL A 408 31.30 -14.36 -2.93
C VAL A 408 32.56 -15.16 -3.21
N ARG A 409 32.82 -16.15 -2.35
CA ARG A 409 33.82 -17.18 -2.59
C ARG A 409 33.16 -18.34 -3.30
N SER A 410 33.58 -18.59 -4.54
CA SER A 410 33.05 -19.66 -5.39
C SER A 410 32.85 -20.96 -4.61
N ARG A 411 31.62 -21.49 -4.65
CA ARG A 411 31.17 -22.76 -4.03
C ARG A 411 31.33 -22.86 -2.50
N LYS A 412 31.72 -21.77 -1.83
CA LYS A 412 31.95 -21.71 -0.38
C LYS A 412 30.98 -20.77 0.34
N SER A 413 30.58 -19.68 -0.31
CA SER A 413 29.66 -18.71 0.28
C SER A 413 28.21 -19.17 0.20
N ASP A 414 27.52 -19.14 1.33
CA ASP A 414 26.07 -19.05 1.38
C ASP A 414 25.68 -17.59 1.08
N VAL A 415 24.73 -17.37 0.16
CA VAL A 415 24.33 -16.02 -0.27
C VAL A 415 22.87 -15.78 0.07
N THR A 416 22.59 -14.68 0.77
CA THR A 416 21.21 -14.28 1.07
C THR A 416 20.91 -12.90 0.48
N VAL A 417 19.84 -12.79 -0.29
CA VAL A 417 19.34 -11.50 -0.80
C VAL A 417 17.97 -11.25 -0.19
N PHE A 418 17.80 -10.12 0.48
CA PHE A 418 16.53 -9.68 1.03
C PHE A 418 16.18 -8.31 0.46
N TYR A 419 14.96 -8.15 -0.04
CA TYR A 419 14.43 -6.89 -0.51
C TYR A 419 13.08 -6.63 0.13
N SER A 420 12.89 -5.45 0.72
CA SER A 420 11.57 -4.93 1.12
C SER A 420 11.34 -3.56 0.49
N GLY A 421 10.20 -3.37 -0.16
CA GLY A 421 9.86 -2.14 -0.87
C GLY A 421 8.76 -2.33 -1.91
N HIS A 422 8.63 -1.37 -2.83
CA HIS A 422 7.72 -1.48 -3.97
C HIS A 422 8.31 -2.34 -5.08
N GLY A 423 7.39 -3.02 -5.75
CA GLY A 423 7.64 -3.76 -6.96
C GLY A 423 6.50 -3.42 -7.89
N VAL A 424 6.80 -3.26 -9.17
CA VAL A 424 5.91 -2.63 -10.16
C VAL A 424 5.97 -3.45 -11.45
N PRO A 425 4.84 -3.72 -12.11
CA PRO A 425 4.85 -4.32 -13.44
C PRO A 425 5.30 -3.30 -14.50
N GLY A 426 6.15 -3.71 -15.42
CA GLY A 426 6.40 -2.98 -16.65
C GLY A 426 5.16 -2.98 -17.53
N LEU A 427 4.73 -1.80 -17.97
CA LEU A 427 3.53 -1.61 -18.77
C LEU A 427 3.76 -2.06 -20.23
N LYS A 428 4.98 -1.91 -20.73
CA LYS A 428 5.33 -2.18 -22.14
C LYS A 428 5.91 -3.57 -22.36
N ASP A 429 6.81 -4.02 -21.48
CA ASP A 429 7.58 -5.25 -21.67
C ASP A 429 7.10 -6.44 -20.84
N ARG A 430 6.13 -6.21 -19.96
CA ARG A 430 5.52 -7.22 -19.07
C ARG A 430 6.52 -7.88 -18.12
N ARG A 431 7.63 -7.20 -17.78
CA ARG A 431 8.60 -7.65 -16.77
C ARG A 431 8.17 -7.16 -15.38
N GLY A 432 8.59 -7.87 -14.34
CA GLY A 432 8.50 -7.38 -12.96
C GLY A 432 9.72 -6.55 -12.63
N TYR A 433 9.54 -5.43 -11.92
CA TYR A 433 10.61 -4.55 -11.52
C TYR A 433 10.62 -4.36 -10.00
N LEU A 434 11.79 -4.43 -9.39
CA LEU A 434 12.02 -3.81 -8.08
C LEU A 434 12.09 -2.29 -8.31
N LEU A 435 11.49 -1.50 -7.42
CA LEU A 435 11.46 -0.04 -7.52
C LEU A 435 12.58 0.59 -6.66
N PRO A 436 13.66 1.10 -7.28
CA PRO A 436 14.57 2.01 -6.60
C PRO A 436 13.87 3.27 -6.09
N VAL A 437 14.42 3.92 -5.06
CA VAL A 437 13.79 5.13 -4.51
C VAL A 437 13.84 6.34 -5.45
N ASP A 438 14.73 6.34 -6.43
CA ASP A 438 14.87 7.38 -7.44
C ASP A 438 14.16 7.06 -8.77
N ALA A 439 13.53 5.89 -8.86
CA ALA A 439 12.79 5.45 -10.03
C ALA A 439 11.39 6.08 -10.12
N ASP A 440 10.90 6.19 -11.34
CA ASP A 440 9.58 6.72 -11.66
C ASP A 440 8.69 5.54 -12.03
N PRO A 441 7.62 5.24 -11.27
CA PRO A 441 6.79 4.06 -11.54
C PRO A 441 6.10 4.12 -12.91
N ASN A 442 5.99 5.29 -13.54
CA ASN A 442 5.42 5.44 -14.88
C ASN A 442 6.45 5.23 -16.01
N LEU A 443 7.75 5.21 -15.69
CA LEU A 443 8.86 5.00 -16.61
C LEU A 443 9.74 3.83 -16.16
N ILE A 444 9.12 2.84 -15.52
CA ILE A 444 9.82 1.80 -14.79
C ILE A 444 10.73 0.95 -15.68
N GLU A 445 10.41 0.82 -16.97
CA GLU A 445 11.25 0.11 -17.95
C GLU A 445 12.58 0.81 -18.22
N LEU A 446 12.71 2.09 -17.87
CA LEU A 446 13.94 2.87 -18.05
C LEU A 446 14.77 2.95 -16.75
N ASN A 447 14.10 3.05 -15.60
CA ASN A 447 14.75 3.38 -14.32
C ASN A 447 14.50 2.38 -13.18
N GLY A 448 13.73 1.31 -13.42
CA GLY A 448 13.57 0.20 -12.49
C GLY A 448 14.74 -0.79 -12.52
N TYR A 449 14.74 -1.74 -11.58
CA TYR A 449 15.66 -2.89 -11.62
C TYR A 449 14.88 -4.17 -11.94
N PRO A 450 15.05 -4.76 -13.15
CA PRO A 450 14.25 -5.92 -13.54
C PRO A 450 14.50 -7.14 -12.64
N VAL A 451 13.43 -7.82 -12.24
CA VAL A 451 13.47 -9.00 -11.36
C VAL A 451 14.07 -10.22 -12.08
N ASP A 452 13.81 -10.38 -13.37
CA ASP A 452 14.44 -11.42 -14.19
C ASP A 452 15.95 -11.18 -14.39
N LEU A 453 16.37 -9.91 -14.53
CA LEU A 453 17.78 -9.55 -14.53
C LEU A 453 18.46 -9.88 -13.18
N LEU A 454 17.77 -9.61 -12.06
CA LEU A 454 18.25 -10.02 -10.74
C LEU A 454 18.55 -11.52 -10.74
N PHE A 455 17.58 -12.36 -11.14
CA PHE A 455 17.75 -13.81 -11.12
C PHE A 455 18.80 -14.30 -12.11
N GLU A 456 18.87 -13.70 -13.30
CA GLU A 456 19.90 -14.05 -14.27
C GLU A 456 21.31 -13.78 -13.72
N ASN A 457 21.56 -12.58 -13.19
CA ASN A 457 22.87 -12.23 -12.65
C ASN A 457 23.21 -13.09 -11.43
N LEU A 458 22.25 -13.32 -10.53
CA LEU A 458 22.44 -14.18 -9.37
C LEU A 458 22.76 -15.64 -9.77
N SER A 459 22.12 -16.18 -10.81
CA SER A 459 22.35 -17.56 -11.28
C SER A 459 23.75 -17.80 -11.85
N LYS A 460 24.46 -16.73 -12.22
CA LYS A 460 25.84 -16.80 -12.72
C LYS A 460 26.87 -16.87 -11.58
N ILE A 461 26.49 -16.54 -10.35
CA ILE A 461 27.38 -16.60 -9.19
C ILE A 461 27.46 -18.05 -8.69
N GLU A 462 28.67 -18.63 -8.71
CA GLU A 462 28.88 -19.96 -8.11
C GLU A 462 28.83 -19.89 -6.57
N THR A 463 27.73 -20.30 -5.97
CA THR A 463 27.55 -20.30 -4.50
C THR A 463 27.52 -21.71 -3.92
N LYS A 464 27.69 -21.82 -2.59
CA LYS A 464 27.37 -23.04 -1.85
C LYS A 464 25.86 -23.25 -1.79
N SER A 465 25.13 -22.18 -1.50
CA SER A 465 23.67 -22.06 -1.48
C SER A 465 23.28 -20.61 -1.77
N MET A 466 22.07 -20.37 -2.27
CA MET A 466 21.55 -19.03 -2.46
C MET A 466 20.07 -18.95 -2.10
N ALA A 467 19.70 -18.00 -1.23
CA ALA A 467 18.32 -17.73 -0.85
C ALA A 467 17.96 -16.27 -1.17
N VAL A 468 16.86 -16.06 -1.87
CA VAL A 468 16.35 -14.74 -2.26
C VAL A 468 14.96 -14.56 -1.70
N PHE A 469 14.75 -13.49 -0.93
CA PHE A 469 13.50 -13.17 -0.27
C PHE A 469 13.04 -11.78 -0.72
N LEU A 470 11.91 -11.71 -1.40
CA LEU A 470 11.35 -10.48 -1.95
C LEU A 470 10.04 -10.13 -1.24
N ASP A 471 10.11 -9.22 -0.26
CA ASP A 471 8.95 -8.60 0.40
C ASP A 471 8.43 -7.42 -0.41
N THR A 472 7.83 -7.74 -1.56
CA THR A 472 7.34 -6.72 -2.47
C THR A 472 6.21 -7.23 -3.35
N CYS A 473 5.30 -6.33 -3.74
CA CYS A 473 4.26 -6.62 -4.72
C CYS A 473 4.89 -6.96 -6.09
N PHE A 474 4.23 -7.77 -6.92
CA PHE A 474 4.64 -8.07 -8.30
C PHE A 474 6.05 -8.69 -8.47
N SER A 475 6.59 -9.32 -7.43
CA SER A 475 7.83 -10.10 -7.51
C SER A 475 7.61 -11.57 -7.92
N GLY A 476 6.36 -12.06 -8.02
CA GLY A 476 6.00 -13.45 -8.31
C GLY A 476 4.81 -13.63 -9.27
N ASP A 477 4.57 -14.88 -9.72
CA ASP A 477 3.71 -15.25 -10.87
C ASP A 477 2.29 -14.71 -10.82
N SER A 478 1.90 -13.86 -11.78
CA SER A 478 0.52 -13.42 -11.96
C SER A 478 -0.05 -13.84 -13.30
N PRO A 479 -1.05 -14.75 -13.38
CA PRO A 479 -1.83 -15.01 -14.59
C PRO A 479 -3.02 -14.07 -14.81
N LYS A 480 -3.30 -13.13 -13.90
CA LYS A 480 -4.53 -12.30 -13.96
C LYS A 480 -4.33 -10.79 -13.88
N GLY A 481 -3.12 -10.31 -13.59
CA GLY A 481 -2.75 -8.90 -13.68
C GLY A 481 -3.53 -7.98 -12.72
N MET A 482 -2.96 -6.81 -12.48
CA MET A 482 -3.66 -5.75 -11.76
C MET A 482 -4.04 -4.64 -12.73
N ILE A 483 -5.18 -4.01 -12.47
CA ILE A 483 -5.70 -2.90 -13.27
C ILE A 483 -4.89 -1.64 -12.92
N VAL A 484 -3.94 -1.30 -13.79
CA VAL A 484 -3.49 0.08 -13.93
C VAL A 484 -4.48 0.77 -14.86
N ARG A 485 -4.92 1.99 -14.51
CA ARG A 485 -5.71 2.83 -15.42
C ARG A 485 -4.94 2.95 -16.73
N ALA A 486 -5.54 2.43 -17.80
CA ALA A 486 -4.96 2.14 -19.12
C ALA A 486 -4.24 0.78 -19.21
N THR A 487 -4.83 -0.10 -20.05
CA THR A 487 -4.29 -1.36 -20.61
C THR A 487 -4.32 -2.61 -19.71
N SER A 488 -5.32 -3.47 -19.98
CA SER A 488 -5.34 -4.96 -19.93
C SER A 488 -4.75 -5.72 -18.73
N GLY A 489 -5.41 -6.83 -18.35
CA GLY A 489 -4.86 -7.83 -17.41
C GLY A 489 -3.51 -8.39 -17.87
N LEU A 490 -2.43 -7.76 -17.43
CA LEU A 490 -1.06 -8.14 -17.74
C LEU A 490 -0.59 -9.21 -16.77
N THR A 491 -0.36 -10.41 -17.31
CA THR A 491 0.30 -11.49 -16.59
C THR A 491 1.79 -11.16 -16.48
N VAL A 492 2.31 -11.00 -15.27
CA VAL A 492 3.74 -10.82 -15.01
C VAL A 492 4.24 -12.03 -14.24
N THR A 493 5.02 -12.85 -14.94
CA THR A 493 5.80 -13.94 -14.34
C THR A 493 7.26 -13.64 -14.65
N PRO A 494 8.11 -13.44 -13.63
CA PRO A 494 9.54 -13.27 -13.84
C PRO A 494 10.10 -14.45 -14.64
N ARG A 495 10.89 -14.16 -15.67
CA ARG A 495 11.61 -15.19 -16.41
C ARG A 495 12.70 -15.73 -15.50
N MET A 496 12.54 -16.97 -15.05
CA MET A 496 13.58 -17.66 -14.28
C MET A 496 14.72 -18.09 -15.20
N PRO A 497 15.97 -18.09 -14.72
CA PRO A 497 17.10 -18.62 -15.47
C PRO A 497 16.88 -20.12 -15.74
N LYS A 498 17.38 -20.60 -16.89
CA LYS A 498 17.25 -22.02 -17.31
C LYS A 498 17.82 -22.99 -16.26
N ASN A 499 18.87 -22.57 -15.56
CA ASN A 499 19.46 -23.32 -14.46
C ASN A 499 19.41 -22.44 -13.20
N MET A 500 18.61 -22.87 -12.23
CA MET A 500 18.51 -22.22 -10.92
C MET A 500 19.64 -22.63 -9.97
N GLY A 501 20.42 -23.65 -10.30
CA GLY A 501 21.46 -24.19 -9.43
C GLY A 501 20.89 -24.53 -8.04
N ARG A 502 21.49 -23.93 -7.00
CA ARG A 502 21.04 -24.04 -5.59
C ARG A 502 20.31 -22.77 -5.11
N MET A 503 19.75 -22.01 -6.04
CA MET A 503 18.98 -20.81 -5.74
C MET A 503 17.54 -21.16 -5.35
N VAL A 504 17.12 -20.66 -4.21
CA VAL A 504 15.75 -20.67 -3.73
C VAL A 504 15.23 -19.23 -3.71
N VAL A 505 14.00 -19.03 -4.16
CA VAL A 505 13.35 -17.72 -4.19
C VAL A 505 12.01 -17.79 -3.49
N PHE A 506 11.78 -16.85 -2.57
CA PHE A 506 10.50 -16.59 -1.92
C PHE A 506 10.02 -15.18 -2.26
N THR A 507 8.72 -15.04 -2.55
CA THR A 507 8.10 -13.74 -2.81
C THR A 507 6.86 -13.58 -1.95
N ALA A 508 6.68 -12.40 -1.35
CA ALA A 508 5.63 -12.12 -0.36
C ALA A 508 4.19 -12.32 -0.84
N ALA A 509 3.98 -12.36 -2.15
CA ALA A 509 2.68 -12.55 -2.76
C ALA A 509 2.80 -13.41 -4.03
N ARG A 510 1.80 -14.27 -4.25
CA ARG A 510 1.51 -14.92 -5.53
C ARG A 510 0.56 -14.05 -6.32
N GLY A 511 0.66 -14.08 -7.63
CA GLY A 511 -0.45 -13.57 -8.42
C GLY A 511 -0.52 -12.05 -8.49
N ASP A 512 -1.76 -11.62 -8.55
CA ASP A 512 -2.25 -10.27 -8.30
C ASP A 512 -2.44 -9.97 -6.79
N GLN A 513 -1.97 -10.84 -5.90
CA GLN A 513 -2.04 -10.58 -4.46
C GLN A 513 -1.04 -9.49 -4.06
N PHE A 514 -1.36 -8.82 -2.96
CA PHE A 514 -0.57 -7.71 -2.44
C PHE A 514 0.15 -8.13 -1.16
N ALA A 515 1.38 -7.66 -1.02
CA ALA A 515 2.06 -7.70 0.27
C ALA A 515 1.26 -6.87 1.30
N SER A 516 1.02 -7.44 2.46
CA SER A 516 0.37 -6.78 3.60
C SER A 516 1.38 -6.50 4.71
N TRP A 517 0.96 -5.77 5.74
CA TRP A 517 1.78 -5.46 6.90
C TRP A 517 1.15 -5.91 8.22
N ASP A 518 1.97 -5.98 9.26
CA ASP A 518 1.59 -6.19 10.65
C ASP A 518 1.88 -4.90 11.44
N GLU A 519 0.82 -4.19 11.82
CA GLU A 519 0.93 -2.91 12.55
C GLU A 519 1.50 -3.09 13.97
N ASP A 520 1.23 -4.24 14.61
CA ASP A 520 1.68 -4.52 15.97
C ASP A 520 3.17 -4.82 15.98
N ALA A 521 3.63 -5.66 15.03
CA ALA A 521 5.04 -5.99 14.87
C ALA A 521 5.84 -4.85 14.21
N LYS A 522 5.15 -3.90 13.55
CA LYS A 522 5.75 -2.87 12.68
C LYS A 522 6.64 -3.46 11.59
N LEU A 523 6.19 -4.56 10.99
CA LEU A 523 6.87 -5.32 9.93
C LEU A 523 5.89 -5.61 8.78
N GLY A 524 6.41 -5.87 7.58
CA GLY A 524 5.70 -6.58 6.52
C GLY A 524 5.19 -7.93 7.03
N LEU A 525 3.99 -8.31 6.64
CA LEU A 525 3.36 -9.56 7.09
C LEU A 525 4.21 -10.77 6.64
N PHE A 526 4.77 -10.70 5.43
CA PHE A 526 5.72 -11.69 4.95
C PHE A 526 6.99 -11.71 5.79
N THR A 527 7.65 -10.57 6.01
CA THR A 527 8.88 -10.52 6.81
C THR A 527 8.68 -11.06 8.23
N LYS A 528 7.61 -10.66 8.91
CA LYS A 528 7.28 -11.16 10.25
C LYS A 528 7.20 -12.69 10.26
N HIS A 529 6.36 -13.26 9.41
CA HIS A 529 6.13 -14.70 9.40
C HIS A 529 7.30 -15.50 8.81
N LEU A 530 8.06 -14.92 7.88
CA LEU A 530 9.29 -15.52 7.37
C LEU A 530 10.32 -15.68 8.51
N LEU A 531 10.49 -14.63 9.32
CA LEU A 531 11.41 -14.70 10.45
C LEU A 531 10.97 -15.71 11.51
N ASP A 532 9.67 -15.82 11.78
CA ASP A 532 9.14 -16.85 12.69
C ASP A 532 9.41 -18.26 12.12
N ALA A 533 9.15 -18.46 10.82
CA ALA A 533 9.39 -19.72 10.12
C ALA A 533 10.87 -20.14 10.21
N LEU A 534 11.78 -19.23 9.83
CA LEU A 534 13.23 -19.46 9.84
C LEU A 534 13.81 -19.69 11.24
N ARG A 535 13.10 -19.28 12.30
CA ARG A 535 13.48 -19.48 13.71
C ARG A 535 12.86 -20.77 14.30
N GLY A 536 12.24 -21.59 13.45
CA GLY A 536 11.77 -22.93 13.83
C GLY A 536 10.26 -23.09 13.88
N ALA A 537 9.46 -22.03 13.70
CA ALA A 537 8.00 -22.18 13.71
C ALA A 537 7.49 -23.07 12.56
N ALA A 538 8.25 -23.16 11.47
CA ALA A 538 7.93 -24.03 10.33
C ALA A 538 8.30 -25.50 10.53
N ASP A 539 9.22 -25.82 11.46
CA ASP A 539 9.63 -27.20 11.78
C ASP A 539 8.65 -27.89 12.77
N GLY A 540 7.75 -27.12 13.40
CA GLY A 540 6.72 -27.66 14.29
C GLY A 540 5.81 -28.67 13.58
N SER A 541 5.22 -29.61 14.32
CA SER A 541 4.45 -30.76 13.78
C SER A 541 3.31 -30.40 12.83
N ASP A 542 2.79 -29.17 12.91
CA ASP A 542 1.71 -28.70 12.04
C ASP A 542 2.19 -28.41 10.60
N TYR A 543 3.50 -28.13 10.43
CA TYR A 543 4.08 -27.66 9.17
C TYR A 543 5.34 -28.42 8.75
N GLY A 544 6.03 -29.07 9.68
CA GLY A 544 7.29 -29.78 9.51
C GLY A 544 7.34 -31.09 10.29
N ASN A 545 8.54 -31.64 10.45
CA ASN A 545 8.76 -32.97 11.02
C ASN A 545 9.43 -32.93 12.41
N GLY A 546 9.80 -31.76 12.92
CA GLY A 546 10.44 -31.58 14.22
C GLY A 546 11.87 -32.12 14.26
N ASP A 547 12.54 -32.25 13.12
CA ASP A 547 13.89 -32.80 13.05
C ASP A 547 14.99 -31.76 13.33
N GLY A 548 14.60 -30.49 13.47
CA GLY A 548 15.48 -29.36 13.73
C GLY A 548 16.02 -28.70 12.46
N ASN A 549 15.71 -29.19 11.27
CA ASN A 549 15.98 -28.50 10.01
C ASN A 549 14.72 -27.77 9.55
N VAL A 550 14.87 -26.50 9.18
CA VAL A 550 13.80 -25.73 8.55
C VAL A 550 14.02 -25.76 7.03
N THR A 551 13.20 -26.52 6.33
CA THR A 551 13.27 -26.70 4.87
C THR A 551 12.44 -25.67 4.10
N VAL A 552 12.72 -25.54 2.80
CA VAL A 552 11.93 -24.70 1.88
C VAL A 552 10.46 -25.11 1.86
N GLY A 553 10.19 -26.42 1.84
CA GLY A 553 8.82 -26.95 1.84
C GLY A 553 8.05 -26.61 3.12
N GLU A 554 8.71 -26.65 4.27
CA GLU A 554 8.12 -26.31 5.56
C GLU A 554 7.84 -24.82 5.69
N VAL A 555 8.81 -23.98 5.34
CA VAL A 555 8.61 -22.52 5.33
C VAL A 555 7.48 -22.15 4.38
N HIS A 556 7.42 -22.78 3.21
CA HIS A 556 6.33 -22.56 2.27
C HIS A 556 4.97 -22.90 2.88
N ARG A 557 4.79 -24.08 3.49
CA ARG A 557 3.53 -24.46 4.14
C ARG A 557 3.14 -23.51 5.27
N TYR A 558 4.10 -23.20 6.14
CA TYR A 558 3.90 -22.27 7.26
C TYR A 558 3.45 -20.89 6.78
N LEU A 559 4.15 -20.32 5.80
CA LEU A 559 3.82 -19.01 5.25
C LEU A 559 2.47 -19.03 4.55
N ASP A 560 2.17 -20.05 3.73
CA ASP A 560 0.89 -20.12 3.03
C ASP A 560 -0.29 -20.19 3.99
N ASP A 561 -0.15 -20.82 5.16
CA ASP A 561 -1.22 -20.88 6.15
C ASP A 561 -1.29 -19.63 7.03
N GLU A 562 -0.22 -19.32 7.78
CA GLU A 562 -0.20 -18.24 8.77
C GLU A 562 -0.35 -16.87 8.14
N MET A 563 0.39 -16.60 7.05
CA MET A 563 0.30 -15.33 6.34
C MET A 563 -1.09 -15.16 5.71
N SER A 564 -1.64 -16.22 5.10
CA SER A 564 -2.99 -16.18 4.54
C SER A 564 -4.06 -16.06 5.62
N TYR A 565 -3.88 -16.67 6.79
CA TYR A 565 -4.80 -16.58 7.91
C TYR A 565 -4.85 -15.14 8.44
N GLN A 566 -3.69 -14.53 8.71
CA GLN A 566 -3.62 -13.14 9.14
C GLN A 566 -4.12 -12.18 8.06
N ALA A 567 -3.78 -12.40 6.78
CA ALA A 567 -4.26 -11.59 5.68
C ALA A 567 -5.79 -11.67 5.51
N ARG A 568 -6.37 -12.87 5.66
CA ARG A 568 -7.83 -13.07 5.62
C ARG A 568 -8.50 -12.33 6.78
N ARG A 569 -7.95 -12.45 7.99
CA ARG A 569 -8.52 -11.85 9.21
C ARG A 569 -8.42 -10.32 9.21
N ARG A 570 -7.26 -9.77 8.82
CA ARG A 570 -6.95 -8.33 8.91
C ARG A 570 -7.36 -7.55 7.66
N PHE A 571 -7.20 -8.14 6.49
CA PHE A 571 -7.36 -7.45 5.21
C PHE A 571 -8.44 -8.08 4.31
N ASN A 572 -9.12 -9.15 4.75
CA ASN A 572 -10.16 -9.86 4.00
C ASN A 572 -9.71 -10.29 2.59
N ARG A 573 -8.43 -10.61 2.44
CA ARG A 573 -7.81 -11.11 1.20
C ARG A 573 -6.91 -12.31 1.50
N ARG A 574 -6.56 -13.08 0.48
CA ARG A 574 -5.51 -14.10 0.60
C ARG A 574 -4.16 -13.46 0.26
N GLN A 575 -3.13 -13.88 0.97
CA GLN A 575 -1.75 -13.58 0.67
C GLN A 575 -0.95 -14.86 0.85
N ASN A 576 -0.60 -15.47 -0.27
CA ASN A 576 0.15 -16.69 -0.40
C ASN A 576 1.56 -16.37 -0.89
N VAL A 577 2.54 -17.15 -0.46
CA VAL A 577 3.94 -16.96 -0.85
C VAL A 577 4.21 -17.65 -2.19
N SER A 578 4.95 -17.02 -3.11
CA SER A 578 5.50 -17.78 -4.25
C SER A 578 6.85 -18.35 -3.87
N VAL A 579 7.08 -19.62 -4.22
CA VAL A 579 8.33 -20.32 -3.92
C VAL A 579 8.85 -20.97 -5.19
N ARG A 580 10.17 -20.85 -5.41
CA ARG A 580 10.91 -21.54 -6.48
C ARG A 580 12.19 -22.12 -5.90
N GLY A 581 12.49 -23.37 -6.23
CA GLY A 581 13.65 -24.10 -5.70
C GLY A 581 13.25 -25.49 -5.23
N ASP A 582 14.23 -26.28 -4.80
CA ASP A 582 13.99 -27.62 -4.25
C ASP A 582 13.41 -27.51 -2.82
N ALA A 583 12.23 -28.11 -2.62
CA ALA A 583 11.51 -28.12 -1.36
C ALA A 583 12.29 -28.78 -0.22
N ALA A 584 13.20 -29.72 -0.51
CA ALA A 584 14.04 -30.40 0.48
C ALA A 584 15.26 -29.57 0.91
N THR A 585 15.50 -28.40 0.29
CA THR A 585 16.62 -27.54 0.66
C THR A 585 16.44 -27.04 2.10
N VAL A 586 17.45 -27.25 2.94
CA VAL A 586 17.48 -26.71 4.31
C VAL A 586 17.92 -25.24 4.27
N LEU A 587 17.10 -24.37 4.85
CA LEU A 587 17.38 -22.93 4.97
C LEU A 587 18.08 -22.58 6.28
N THR A 588 17.66 -23.23 7.38
CA THR A 588 18.23 -23.04 8.72
C THR A 588 18.24 -24.38 9.45
N ASP A 589 19.28 -24.64 10.24
CA ASP A 589 19.27 -25.69 11.28
C ASP A 589 19.11 -24.99 12.62
N ILE A 590 18.04 -25.27 13.36
CA ILE A 590 17.69 -24.58 14.61
C ILE A 590 18.27 -25.29 15.85
N ARG A 591 18.99 -26.39 15.67
CA ARG A 591 19.68 -27.12 16.76
C ARG A 591 21.05 -26.50 17.10
N GLU A 592 21.61 -25.75 16.16
CA GLU A 592 22.84 -24.94 16.31
C GLU A 592 22.49 -23.50 16.77
#